data_AF-A0A9C7PW32-F1
#
_entry.id   AF-A0A9C7PW32-F1
#
_cell.length_a   1.000
_cell.length_b   1.000
_cell.length_c   1.000
_cell.angle_alpha   90.00
_cell.angle_beta   90.00
_cell.angle_gamma   90.00
#
_symmetry.space_group_name_H-M   'P 1'
#
loop_
_entity.id
_entity.type
_entity.pdbx_description
1 polymer ?
#
loop_
_entity_poly.entity_id
_entity_poly.type
_entity_poly.pdbx_seq_one_letter_code
_entity_poly.pdbx_strand_id
1 'polypeptide(L)'
;MQFKSVLRLSEYTSRIFPRHRLYTQSANTINQKANDSSLPSSKPVFDYWIPPPNLKYPVRAVDPSKVTPSGWVPPQGGYENLPFRFYRSSAGNNLPVYIERKRKTITAVRRFRGDKEAIAEELRKICPGSEVFHCAGSVAVVGDHRAAIQAWLLGLGF
;
A
#
# COMPACT_ATOMS: atom_id res chain seq x y z
N MET A 1 26.15 -67.60 -19.44
CA MET A 1 26.61 -66.99 -18.18
C MET A 1 25.39 -66.39 -17.48
N GLN A 2 24.94 -67.04 -16.41
CA GLN A 2 23.81 -66.63 -15.57
C GLN A 2 24.29 -65.65 -14.50
N PHE A 3 23.54 -64.58 -14.26
CA PHE A 3 23.64 -63.78 -13.04
C PHE A 3 22.26 -63.72 -12.38
N LYS A 4 22.16 -64.35 -11.20
CA LYS A 4 21.06 -64.19 -10.26
C LYS A 4 21.39 -63.00 -9.37
N SER A 5 20.51 -62.00 -9.32
CA SER A 5 20.55 -60.96 -8.27
C SER A 5 19.34 -61.09 -7.38
N VAL A 6 19.61 -61.54 -6.15
CA VAL A 6 18.78 -61.42 -4.96
C VAL A 6 18.65 -59.93 -4.61
N LEU A 7 17.51 -59.49 -4.08
CA LEU A 7 17.43 -58.68 -2.85
C LEU A 7 15.98 -58.46 -2.39
N ARG A 8 15.79 -58.70 -1.09
CA ARG A 8 14.56 -58.62 -0.30
C ARG A 8 14.04 -57.18 -0.23
N LEU A 9 12.73 -57.01 -0.35
CA LEU A 9 12.03 -55.81 0.13
C LEU A 9 11.70 -56.02 1.61
N SER A 10 12.28 -55.19 2.47
CA SER A 10 11.99 -55.15 3.91
C SER A 10 10.81 -54.23 4.17
N GLU A 11 9.86 -54.74 4.95
CA GLU A 11 8.68 -54.06 5.47
C GLU A 11 9.08 -52.88 6.37
N TYR A 12 8.56 -51.68 6.09
CA TYR A 12 8.70 -50.51 6.96
C TYR A 12 7.33 -50.23 7.59
N THR A 13 7.18 -50.64 8.84
CA THR A 13 5.97 -50.44 9.63
C THR A 13 5.88 -48.99 10.10
N SER A 14 4.86 -48.27 9.61
CA SER A 14 4.53 -46.92 10.05
C SER A 14 4.04 -46.96 11.50
N ARG A 15 4.80 -46.31 12.39
CA ARG A 15 4.48 -46.17 13.81
C ARG A 15 3.23 -45.30 13.99
N ILE A 16 2.28 -45.91 14.69
CA ILE A 16 1.07 -45.36 15.29
C ILE A 16 1.44 -44.22 16.27
N PHE A 17 0.91 -43.02 16.03
CA PHE A 17 0.87 -41.94 17.02
C PHE A 17 -0.56 -41.40 17.13
N PRO A 18 -1.32 -41.76 18.19
CA PRO A 18 -2.60 -41.14 18.47
C PRO A 18 -2.49 -40.29 19.74
N ARG A 19 -2.58 -38.96 19.61
CA ARG A 19 -3.07 -38.09 20.69
C ARG A 19 -3.78 -36.87 20.10
N HIS A 20 -5.04 -37.05 19.76
CA HIS A 20 -5.99 -35.94 19.70
C HIS A 20 -6.10 -35.34 21.10
N ARG A 21 -5.50 -34.17 21.31
CA ARG A 21 -5.75 -33.34 22.48
C ARG A 21 -7.05 -32.59 22.24
N LEU A 22 -8.14 -33.07 22.85
CA LEU A 22 -9.39 -32.34 22.90
C LEU A 22 -9.15 -31.02 23.65
N TYR A 23 -9.26 -29.91 22.94
CA TYR A 23 -9.22 -28.58 23.52
C TYR A 23 -10.56 -28.29 24.18
N THR A 24 -10.56 -28.25 25.51
CA THR A 24 -11.66 -27.74 26.32
C THR A 24 -11.86 -26.25 26.03
N GLN A 25 -12.99 -25.89 25.40
CA GLN A 25 -13.40 -24.50 25.29
C GLN A 25 -14.01 -24.08 26.63
N SER A 26 -13.26 -23.32 27.42
CA SER A 26 -13.82 -22.57 28.54
C SER A 26 -14.40 -21.25 28.02
N ALA A 27 -15.66 -21.00 28.38
CA ALA A 27 -16.42 -19.81 28.06
C ALA A 27 -15.75 -18.55 28.63
N ASN A 28 -15.77 -17.47 27.86
CA ASN A 28 -15.65 -16.11 28.40
C ASN A 28 -16.62 -15.19 27.65
N THR A 29 -17.77 -14.98 28.27
CA THR A 29 -18.68 -13.86 27.98
C THR A 29 -18.02 -12.59 28.50
N ILE A 30 -17.53 -11.74 27.60
CA ILE A 30 -17.16 -10.38 27.94
C ILE A 30 -18.16 -9.46 27.25
N ASN A 31 -19.13 -9.01 28.05
CA ASN A 31 -19.91 -7.82 27.76
C ASN A 31 -18.94 -6.62 27.67
N GLN A 32 -18.83 -6.02 26.50
CA GLN A 32 -18.39 -4.63 26.37
C GLN A 32 -19.44 -3.87 25.57
N LYS A 33 -20.36 -3.25 26.31
CA LYS A 33 -21.03 -2.01 25.91
C LYS A 33 -20.11 -0.87 26.37
N ALA A 34 -19.49 -0.16 25.43
CA ALA A 34 -19.16 1.27 25.57
C ALA A 34 -18.61 1.84 24.26
N ASN A 35 -19.37 2.79 23.72
CA ASN A 35 -18.92 4.05 23.11
C ASN A 35 -18.41 4.04 21.66
N ASP A 36 -19.35 4.40 20.79
CA ASP A 36 -19.24 5.27 19.61
C ASP A 36 -17.85 5.74 19.19
N SER A 37 -17.31 5.04 18.19
CA SER A 37 -16.68 5.68 17.03
C SER A 37 -16.78 4.70 15.86
N SER A 38 -17.98 4.55 15.31
CA SER A 38 -18.21 3.75 14.11
C SER A 38 -17.61 4.46 12.89
N LEU A 39 -16.30 4.28 12.68
CA LEU A 39 -15.73 4.48 11.36
C LEU A 39 -16.45 3.52 10.40
N PRO A 40 -17.07 3.99 9.31
CA PRO A 40 -17.81 3.13 8.40
C PRO A 40 -16.86 2.10 7.79
N SER A 41 -17.11 0.83 8.10
CA SER A 41 -16.33 -0.37 7.77
C SER A 41 -16.10 -0.62 6.25
N SER A 42 -16.59 0.26 5.37
CA SER A 42 -16.57 0.07 3.92
C SER A 42 -15.87 1.16 3.13
N LYS A 43 -15.37 2.24 3.77
CA LYS A 43 -14.73 3.33 3.02
C LYS A 43 -13.26 3.04 2.74
N PRO A 44 -12.79 3.16 1.49
CA PRO A 44 -11.38 3.04 1.19
C PRO A 44 -10.60 4.13 1.96
N VAL A 45 -9.40 3.78 2.43
CA VAL A 45 -8.52 4.61 3.27
C VAL A 45 -8.27 6.03 2.70
N PHE A 46 -8.52 6.26 1.41
CA PHE A 46 -8.31 7.51 0.70
C PHE A 46 -9.35 8.60 0.97
N ASP A 47 -10.48 8.29 1.62
CA ASP A 47 -11.60 9.23 1.82
C ASP A 47 -11.34 10.34 2.85
N TYR A 48 -10.32 10.22 3.70
CA TYR A 48 -10.09 11.13 4.83
C TYR A 48 -9.06 12.23 4.57
N TRP A 49 -8.38 12.21 3.43
CA TRP A 49 -7.40 13.24 3.12
C TRP A 49 -8.09 14.48 2.53
N ILE A 50 -8.02 15.59 3.25
CA ILE A 50 -8.50 16.89 2.80
C ILE A 50 -7.31 17.61 2.13
N PRO A 51 -7.41 17.98 0.85
CA PRO A 51 -6.31 18.64 0.16
C PRO A 51 -6.01 20.02 0.78
N PRO A 52 -4.73 20.37 0.97
CA PRO A 52 -4.36 21.70 1.41
C PRO A 52 -4.88 22.79 0.45
N PRO A 53 -5.31 23.96 0.97
CA PRO A 53 -5.93 25.00 0.16
C PRO A 53 -4.97 25.71 -0.80
N ASN A 54 -3.65 25.56 -0.61
CA ASN A 54 -2.61 26.29 -1.35
C ASN A 54 -1.88 25.44 -2.41
N LEU A 55 -2.45 24.32 -2.83
CA LEU A 55 -1.91 23.50 -3.92
C LEU A 55 -1.91 24.29 -5.23
N LYS A 56 -0.82 24.19 -5.99
CA LYS A 56 -0.68 24.85 -7.29
C LYS A 56 -1.51 24.13 -8.35
N TYR A 57 -1.62 22.80 -8.24
CA TYR A 57 -2.37 21.98 -9.17
C TYR A 57 -3.65 21.48 -8.50
N PRO A 58 -4.83 21.79 -9.05
CA PRO A 58 -6.10 21.41 -8.44
C PRO A 58 -6.28 19.89 -8.50
N VAL A 59 -6.68 19.30 -7.37
CA VAL A 59 -7.05 17.89 -7.28
C VAL A 59 -8.54 17.70 -7.52
N ARG A 60 -8.89 16.60 -8.20
CA ARG A 60 -10.28 16.18 -8.42
C ARG A 60 -10.69 15.16 -7.36
N ALA A 61 -11.98 15.13 -7.04
CA ALA A 61 -12.54 14.06 -6.23
C ALA A 61 -12.50 12.74 -7.01
N VAL A 62 -12.06 11.66 -6.36
CA VAL A 62 -12.11 10.31 -6.91
C VAL A 62 -13.56 9.84 -6.88
N ASP A 63 -14.08 9.37 -8.01
CA ASP A 63 -15.41 8.75 -8.09
C ASP A 63 -15.42 7.43 -7.28
N PRO A 64 -16.21 7.33 -6.20
CA PRO A 64 -16.26 6.13 -5.36
C PRO A 64 -16.65 4.87 -6.14
N SER A 65 -17.42 5.01 -7.21
CA SER A 65 -17.89 3.89 -8.05
C SER A 65 -16.74 3.20 -8.79
N LYS A 66 -15.61 3.89 -8.99
CA LYS A 66 -14.42 3.36 -9.68
C LYS A 66 -13.42 2.69 -8.74
N VAL A 67 -13.65 2.75 -7.43
CA VAL A 67 -12.76 2.17 -6.43
C VAL A 67 -13.10 0.70 -6.25
N THR A 68 -12.11 -0.18 -6.43
CA THR A 68 -12.29 -1.62 -6.18
C THR A 68 -12.35 -1.90 -4.67
N PRO A 69 -12.85 -3.07 -4.23
CA PRO A 69 -12.80 -3.47 -2.82
C PRO A 69 -11.39 -3.50 -2.22
N SER A 70 -10.36 -3.67 -3.07
CA SER A 70 -8.95 -3.59 -2.65
C SER A 70 -8.43 -2.16 -2.46
N GLY A 71 -9.25 -1.14 -2.74
CA GLY A 71 -8.86 0.26 -2.74
C GLY A 71 -8.05 0.68 -3.97
N TRP A 72 -7.98 -0.15 -5.01
CA TRP A 72 -7.33 0.22 -6.26
C TRP A 72 -8.27 1.09 -7.11
N VAL A 73 -7.70 2.08 -7.80
CA VAL A 73 -8.42 3.01 -8.66
C VAL A 73 -7.69 3.08 -9.99
N PRO A 74 -8.36 2.94 -11.15
CA PRO A 74 -7.72 3.12 -12.45
C PRO A 74 -7.27 4.58 -12.66
N PRO A 75 -6.22 4.83 -13.48
CA PRO A 75 -5.81 6.19 -13.83
C PRO A 75 -6.96 6.93 -14.51
N GLN A 76 -7.21 8.17 -14.11
CA GLN A 76 -8.34 8.98 -14.59
C GLN A 76 -7.95 9.95 -15.72
N GLY A 77 -6.66 10.15 -15.96
CA GLY A 77 -6.16 11.10 -16.95
C GLY A 77 -6.30 12.55 -16.48
N GLY A 78 -6.21 13.50 -17.42
CA GLY A 78 -6.33 14.93 -17.13
C GLY A 78 -5.04 15.61 -16.65
N TYR A 79 -3.91 14.92 -16.76
CA TYR A 79 -2.57 15.41 -16.40
C TYR A 79 -1.79 16.03 -17.57
N GLU A 80 -2.42 16.26 -18.72
CA GLU A 80 -1.76 16.77 -19.95
C GLU A 80 -1.11 18.15 -19.76
N ASN A 81 -1.66 18.96 -18.84
CA ASN A 81 -1.18 20.32 -18.55
C ASN A 81 -0.23 20.38 -17.33
N LEU A 82 0.14 19.24 -16.75
CA LEU A 82 1.06 19.21 -15.61
C LEU A 82 2.51 19.21 -16.10
N PRO A 83 3.43 19.91 -15.42
CA PRO A 83 4.85 19.92 -15.80
C PRO A 83 5.57 18.61 -15.44
N PHE A 84 4.86 17.65 -14.85
CA PHE A 84 5.36 16.34 -14.48
C PHE A 84 4.34 15.25 -14.77
N ARG A 85 4.83 14.03 -14.96
CA ARG A 85 4.02 12.83 -15.17
C ARG A 85 4.53 11.68 -14.33
N PHE A 86 3.64 11.01 -13.61
CA PHE A 86 3.93 9.77 -12.89
C PHE A 86 3.54 8.54 -13.71
N TYR A 87 4.33 7.47 -13.58
CA TYR A 87 4.09 6.18 -14.21
C TYR A 87 3.83 5.12 -13.16
N ARG A 88 2.66 4.47 -13.26
CA ARG A 88 2.30 3.33 -12.43
C ARG A 88 3.22 2.13 -12.63
N SER A 89 3.21 1.20 -11.67
CA SER A 89 4.02 -0.02 -11.72
C SER A 89 3.64 -0.92 -12.90
N SER A 90 4.61 -1.59 -13.53
CA SER A 90 4.35 -2.45 -14.70
C SER A 90 3.60 -3.73 -14.32
N ALA A 91 3.89 -4.30 -13.16
CA ALA A 91 3.30 -5.58 -12.73
C ALA A 91 1.87 -5.43 -12.20
N GLY A 92 1.59 -4.37 -11.44
CA GLY A 92 0.33 -4.22 -10.69
C GLY A 92 -0.40 -2.91 -10.93
N ASN A 93 0.08 -2.07 -11.85
CA ASN A 93 -0.50 -0.77 -12.16
C ASN A 93 -0.79 0.08 -10.90
N ASN A 94 0.16 0.06 -9.95
CA ASN A 94 0.06 0.76 -8.67
C ASN A 94 0.78 2.11 -8.73
N LEU A 95 0.31 3.07 -7.93
CA LEU A 95 0.98 4.36 -7.78
C LEU A 95 2.42 4.19 -7.26
N PRO A 96 3.38 4.97 -7.77
CA PRO A 96 4.80 4.82 -7.45
C PRO A 96 5.20 5.48 -6.12
N VAL A 97 4.40 5.24 -5.07
CA VAL A 97 4.62 5.78 -3.71
C VAL A 97 5.10 4.65 -2.81
N TYR A 98 6.29 4.81 -2.25
CA TYR A 98 6.95 3.76 -1.48
C TYR A 98 7.38 4.29 -0.12
N ILE A 99 7.19 3.48 0.91
CA ILE A 99 7.75 3.76 2.24
C ILE A 99 9.09 3.03 2.33
N GLU A 100 10.15 3.75 2.68
CA GLU A 100 11.42 3.14 3.09
C GLU A 100 11.57 3.29 4.60
N ARG A 101 11.75 2.15 5.30
CA ARG A 101 12.05 2.12 6.73
C ARG A 101 13.51 1.70 6.89
N LYS A 102 14.39 2.68 7.08
CA LYS A 102 15.81 2.47 7.40
C LYS A 102 16.08 3.04 8.79
N ARG A 103 16.97 4.04 8.90
CA ARG A 103 17.20 4.79 10.14
C ARG A 103 16.07 5.76 10.46
N LYS A 104 15.54 6.42 9.43
CA LYS A 104 14.32 7.22 9.47
C LYS A 104 13.31 6.65 8.49
N THR A 105 12.02 6.74 8.82
CA THR A 105 10.94 6.43 7.88
C THR A 105 10.84 7.57 6.88
N ILE A 106 10.86 7.25 5.59
CA ILE A 106 10.66 8.21 4.51
C ILE A 106 9.62 7.67 3.54
N THR A 107 8.86 8.59 2.94
CA THR A 107 7.95 8.29 1.84
C THR A 107 8.54 8.85 0.57
N ALA A 108 8.85 7.98 -0.40
CA ALA A 108 9.47 8.34 -1.66
C ALA A 108 8.49 8.16 -2.82
N VAL A 109 8.34 9.20 -3.63
CA VAL A 109 7.62 9.15 -4.91
C VAL A 109 8.62 8.93 -6.03
N ARG A 110 8.40 7.89 -6.83
CA ARG A 110 9.32 7.45 -7.90
C ARG A 110 8.63 7.49 -9.26
N ARG A 111 9.35 7.05 -10.30
CA ARG A 111 8.81 6.79 -11.64
C ARG A 111 8.06 8.01 -12.19
N PHE A 112 8.74 9.14 -12.27
CA PHE A 112 8.21 10.35 -12.90
C PHE A 112 9.14 10.89 -13.98
N ARG A 113 8.58 11.74 -14.84
CA ARG A 113 9.27 12.59 -15.80
C ARG A 113 8.80 14.03 -15.61
N GLY A 114 9.61 14.99 -16.02
CA GLY A 114 9.29 16.42 -15.95
C GLY A 114 9.92 17.13 -14.75
N ASP A 115 9.29 18.22 -14.34
CA ASP A 115 9.81 19.14 -13.32
C ASP A 115 9.78 18.52 -11.91
N LYS A 116 10.97 18.24 -11.39
CA LYS A 116 11.16 17.66 -10.06
C LYS A 116 10.95 18.68 -8.94
N GLU A 117 11.25 19.96 -9.17
CA GLU A 117 11.08 20.99 -8.16
C GLU A 117 9.60 21.27 -7.93
N ALA A 118 8.82 21.33 -9.01
CA ALA A 118 7.36 21.43 -8.92
C ALA A 118 6.73 20.29 -8.09
N ILE A 119 7.24 19.06 -8.20
CA ILE A 119 6.81 17.94 -7.35
C ILE A 119 7.19 18.20 -5.88
N ALA A 120 8.42 18.63 -5.62
CA ALA A 120 8.91 18.86 -4.26
C ALA A 120 8.15 20.00 -3.56
N GLU A 121 7.85 21.08 -4.27
CA GLU A 121 7.04 22.20 -3.76
C GLU A 121 5.64 21.75 -3.33
N GLU A 122 4.96 20.95 -4.15
CA GLU A 122 3.64 20.43 -3.81
C GLU A 122 3.71 19.45 -2.64
N LEU A 123 4.72 18.60 -2.57
CA LEU A 123 4.93 17.69 -1.43
C LEU A 123 5.16 18.46 -0.11
N ARG A 124 5.84 19.61 -0.13
CA ARG A 124 5.99 20.47 1.06
C ARG A 124 4.65 21.01 1.57
N LYS A 125 3.71 21.26 0.66
CA LYS A 125 2.35 21.71 1.00
C LYS A 125 1.48 20.57 1.53
N ILE A 126 1.58 19.39 0.90
CA ILE A 126 0.84 18.18 1.29
C ILE A 126 1.29 17.67 2.66
N CYS A 127 2.59 17.80 2.97
CA CYS A 127 3.21 17.31 4.19
C CYS A 127 3.84 18.48 4.96
N PRO A 128 3.02 19.35 5.60
CA PRO A 128 3.55 20.52 6.31
C PRO A 128 4.44 20.08 7.48
N GLY A 129 5.58 20.75 7.63
CA GLY A 129 6.56 20.48 8.68
C GLY A 129 7.51 19.30 8.39
N SER A 130 7.28 18.54 7.32
CA SER A 130 8.17 17.45 6.92
C SER A 130 9.26 17.93 5.95
N GLU A 131 10.48 17.44 6.15
CA GLU A 131 11.60 17.72 5.27
C GLU A 131 11.41 16.99 3.92
N VAL A 132 11.46 17.75 2.82
CA VAL A 132 11.38 17.23 1.45
C VAL A 132 12.72 17.38 0.76
N PHE A 133 13.24 16.29 0.21
CA PHE A 133 14.56 16.27 -0.41
C PHE A 133 14.58 15.47 -1.71
N HIS A 134 15.58 15.81 -2.52
CA HIS A 134 15.80 15.26 -3.85
C HIS A 134 16.68 14.02 -3.79
N CYS A 135 16.19 12.91 -4.35
CA CYS A 135 16.95 11.67 -4.50
C CYS A 135 17.19 11.35 -5.99
N ALA A 136 18.13 10.46 -6.28
CA ALA A 136 18.32 9.97 -7.65
C ALA A 136 17.06 9.22 -8.12
N GLY A 137 16.33 9.79 -9.08
CA GLY A 137 15.11 9.21 -9.62
C GLY A 137 13.87 9.26 -8.71
N SER A 138 13.93 9.99 -7.59
CA SER A 138 12.80 10.15 -6.68
C SER A 138 12.77 11.50 -5.95
N VAL A 139 11.60 11.86 -5.43
CA VAL A 139 11.44 12.93 -4.43
C VAL A 139 10.96 12.27 -3.15
N ALA A 140 11.61 12.55 -2.03
CA ALA A 140 11.33 11.90 -0.75
C ALA A 140 10.93 12.92 0.31
N VAL A 141 10.04 12.49 1.20
CA VAL A 141 9.55 13.24 2.35
C VAL A 141 9.86 12.43 3.60
N VAL A 142 10.37 13.08 4.65
CA VAL A 142 10.55 12.44 5.96
C VAL A 142 9.18 12.14 6.58
N GLY A 143 8.99 10.92 7.09
CA GLY A 143 7.73 10.45 7.68
C GLY A 143 6.95 9.47 6.80
N ASP A 144 5.89 8.89 7.37
CA ASP A 144 4.92 8.07 6.65
C ASP A 144 3.76 8.96 6.18
N HIS A 145 3.82 9.37 4.91
CA HIS A 145 2.84 10.22 4.26
C HIS A 145 2.18 9.50 3.08
N ARG A 146 2.22 8.16 3.07
CA ARG A 146 1.78 7.35 1.93
C ARG A 146 0.34 7.67 1.53
N ALA A 147 -0.58 7.74 2.49
CA ALA A 147 -2.00 7.96 2.23
C ALA A 147 -2.26 9.33 1.59
N ALA A 148 -1.68 10.40 2.15
CA ALA A 148 -1.84 11.77 1.65
C ALA A 148 -1.27 11.91 0.23
N ILE A 149 -0.07 11.38 -0.03
CA ILE A 149 0.57 11.45 -1.34
C ILE A 149 -0.18 10.60 -2.37
N GLN A 150 -0.68 9.42 -1.98
CA GLN A 150 -1.52 8.61 -2.88
C GLN A 150 -2.82 9.33 -3.23
N ALA A 151 -3.49 9.92 -2.25
CA ALA A 151 -4.72 10.67 -2.48
C ALA A 151 -4.48 11.88 -3.41
N TRP A 152 -3.36 12.59 -3.24
CA TRP A 152 -2.95 13.66 -4.16
C TRP A 152 -2.74 13.15 -5.59
N LEU A 153 -1.97 12.07 -5.78
CA LEU A 153 -1.72 11.50 -7.11
C LEU A 153 -3.01 11.00 -7.78
N LEU A 154 -3.91 10.36 -7.03
CA LEU A 154 -5.23 9.96 -7.52
C LEU A 154 -6.07 11.18 -7.92
N GLY A 155 -6.04 12.25 -7.12
CA GLY A 155 -6.76 13.49 -7.43
C GLY A 155 -6.22 14.22 -8.66
N LEU A 156 -4.93 14.08 -8.97
CA LEU A 156 -4.35 14.54 -10.25
C LEU A 156 -4.68 13.61 -11.43
N GLY A 157 -5.22 12.42 -11.17
CA GLY A 157 -5.66 11.47 -12.18
C GLY A 157 -4.61 10.44 -12.62
N PHE A 158 -3.54 10.27 -11.84
CA PHE A 158 -2.46 9.30 -12.13
C PHE A 158 -2.78 7.86 -11.75
#